data_AF-A0A842LJC2-F1
#
_entry.id   AF-A0A842LJC2-F1
#
_cell.length_a   1.000
_cell.length_b   1.000
_cell.length_c   1.000
_cell.angle_alpha   90.00
_cell.angle_beta   90.00
_cell.angle_gamma   90.00
#
_symmetry.space_group_name_H-M   'P 1'
#
loop_
_entity.id
_entity.type
_entity.pdbx_description
1 polymer ?
#
loop_
_entity_poly.entity_id
_entity_poly.type
_entity_poly.pdbx_seq_one_letter_code
_entity_poly.pdbx_strand_id
1 'polypeptide(L)'
;MNEKTKKYLKIQFQEYYRRHKPLFPERGESREWGFILFDSLPEIIMQRHLRMRDERELREYLVEKTPAHVFYSVAFYRFPDAPNMNRKEWLGATLIFDLDAERSSEKSYSSLLEEMKKEIIKLQEILEDDFGISRKKMLVVFSGSKGYHLHVNDESLCSLGAPERREIVSYLKATGLSAEIIFRENLKTPWALRVRKALSELLEDEKILEDVKGKKFRKALERLRSEEVRRMILSGRPPRGKIIDELLVSLSRKAISSITVKVDEPVTADIHRLIRLPGSLHGGSSLRTTPVRDIDSFNPLVDAVVFGEEEVKVNVLEDVKVEMMENLFEIEKGVQKLPEYLAMHLLCRGVAEYGS
;
A
#
# COMPACT_ATOMS: atom_id res chain seq x y z
N MET A 1 23.39 -3.84 -12.82
CA MET A 1 23.14 -5.30 -12.78
C MET A 1 23.82 -5.95 -13.97
N ASN A 2 24.80 -6.81 -13.72
CA ASN A 2 25.51 -7.54 -14.77
C ASN A 2 24.67 -8.68 -15.40
N GLU A 3 25.11 -9.20 -16.54
CA GLU A 3 24.40 -10.27 -17.29
C GLU A 3 24.31 -11.60 -16.53
N LYS A 4 25.34 -11.95 -15.75
CA LYS A 4 25.31 -13.18 -14.92
C LYS A 4 24.21 -13.11 -13.87
N THR A 5 24.03 -11.94 -13.26
CA THR A 5 22.97 -11.66 -12.28
C THR A 5 21.60 -11.77 -12.93
N LYS A 6 21.38 -11.15 -14.11
CA LYS A 6 20.11 -11.28 -14.84
C LYS A 6 19.77 -12.74 -15.12
N LYS A 7 20.74 -13.51 -15.63
CA LYS A 7 20.56 -14.94 -15.93
C LYS A 7 20.22 -15.74 -14.67
N TYR A 8 20.93 -15.50 -13.57
CA TYR A 8 20.67 -16.16 -12.29
C TYR A 8 19.26 -15.85 -11.77
N LEU A 9 18.89 -14.55 -11.70
CA LEU A 9 17.56 -14.11 -11.27
C LEU A 9 16.46 -14.70 -12.16
N LYS A 10 16.65 -14.72 -13.48
CA LYS A 10 15.71 -15.30 -14.44
C LYS A 10 15.52 -16.80 -14.21
N ILE A 11 16.58 -17.56 -13.90
CA ILE A 11 16.44 -18.99 -13.56
C ILE A 11 15.61 -19.17 -12.28
N GLN A 12 15.91 -18.40 -11.24
CA GLN A 12 15.22 -18.50 -9.96
C GLN A 12 13.75 -18.09 -10.03
N PHE A 13 13.43 -17.01 -10.76
CA PHE A 13 12.06 -16.60 -11.02
C PHE A 13 11.31 -17.64 -11.87
N GLN A 14 11.98 -18.30 -12.81
CA GLN A 14 11.37 -19.34 -13.63
C GLN A 14 10.98 -20.56 -12.76
N GLU A 15 11.87 -21.00 -11.86
CA GLU A 15 11.58 -22.05 -10.89
C GLU A 15 10.40 -21.69 -10.00
N TYR A 16 10.34 -20.44 -9.52
CA TYR A 16 9.20 -19.94 -8.78
C TYR A 16 7.89 -20.08 -9.58
N TYR A 17 7.84 -19.60 -10.83
CA TYR A 17 6.64 -19.66 -11.68
C TYR A 17 6.29 -21.08 -12.16
N ARG A 18 7.23 -22.04 -12.15
CA ARG A 18 6.93 -23.46 -12.39
C ARG A 18 6.17 -24.09 -11.22
N ARG A 19 6.49 -23.68 -9.99
CA ARG A 19 5.95 -24.28 -8.75
C ARG A 19 4.71 -23.56 -8.23
N HIS A 20 4.60 -22.26 -8.48
CA HIS A 20 3.55 -21.40 -7.95
C HIS A 20 2.64 -20.89 -9.06
N LYS A 21 1.36 -20.72 -8.72
CA LYS A 21 0.33 -20.20 -9.63
C LYS A 21 -0.11 -18.82 -9.15
N PRO A 22 0.33 -17.74 -9.82
CA PRO A 22 -0.22 -16.42 -9.56
C PRO A 22 -1.74 -16.39 -9.77
N LEU A 23 -2.43 -15.52 -9.04
CA LEU A 23 -3.88 -15.45 -9.06
C LEU A 23 -4.35 -14.83 -10.39
N PHE A 24 -5.05 -15.61 -11.22
CA PHE A 24 -5.73 -15.05 -12.38
C PHE A 24 -6.89 -14.15 -11.90
N PRO A 25 -6.89 -12.85 -12.24
CA PRO A 25 -7.88 -11.92 -11.70
C PRO A 25 -9.25 -12.17 -12.33
N GLU A 26 -10.29 -11.73 -11.63
CA GLU A 26 -11.65 -11.74 -12.18
C GLU A 26 -11.71 -10.96 -13.50
N ARG A 27 -12.38 -11.57 -14.49
CA ARG A 27 -12.45 -11.10 -15.89
C ARG A 27 -11.06 -10.87 -16.51
N GLY A 28 -10.05 -11.66 -16.13
CA GLY A 28 -8.67 -11.50 -16.59
C GLY A 28 -8.51 -11.55 -18.11
N GLU A 29 -9.41 -12.25 -18.80
CA GLU A 29 -9.49 -12.32 -20.28
C GLU A 29 -9.95 -11.02 -20.94
N SER A 30 -10.58 -10.15 -20.15
CA SER A 30 -11.05 -8.82 -20.53
C SER A 30 -10.09 -7.72 -20.07
N ARG A 31 -8.90 -8.06 -19.55
CA ARG A 31 -7.92 -7.08 -19.03
C ARG A 31 -6.71 -6.98 -19.94
N GLU A 32 -6.11 -5.80 -20.00
CA GLU A 32 -4.78 -5.61 -20.60
C GLU A 32 -3.72 -6.17 -19.66
N TRP A 33 -2.73 -6.84 -20.22
CA TRP A 33 -1.57 -7.36 -19.50
C TRP A 33 -0.29 -6.59 -19.85
N GLY A 34 0.55 -6.41 -18.83
CA GLY A 34 1.82 -5.71 -18.92
C GLY A 34 2.96 -6.49 -18.27
N PHE A 35 4.12 -6.57 -18.93
CA PHE A 35 5.28 -7.31 -18.41
C PHE A 35 6.57 -6.51 -18.57
N ILE A 36 7.47 -6.64 -17.59
CA ILE A 36 8.86 -6.18 -17.71
C ILE A 36 9.75 -7.41 -17.64
N LEU A 37 10.58 -7.63 -18.64
CA LEU A 37 11.48 -8.78 -18.73
C LEU A 37 12.84 -8.47 -18.10
N PHE A 38 13.57 -9.49 -17.63
CA PHE A 38 14.93 -9.30 -17.13
C PHE A 38 15.89 -8.75 -18.19
N ASP A 39 15.68 -9.12 -19.45
CA ASP A 39 16.57 -8.78 -20.56
C ASP A 39 16.60 -7.26 -20.83
N SER A 40 15.52 -6.54 -20.51
CA SER A 40 15.47 -5.07 -20.65
C SER A 40 16.09 -4.33 -19.47
N LEU A 41 16.26 -4.96 -18.29
CA LEU A 41 16.80 -4.26 -17.11
C LEU A 41 18.26 -3.81 -17.34
N PRO A 42 18.69 -2.65 -16.82
CA PRO A 42 17.97 -1.77 -15.90
C PRO A 42 16.95 -0.84 -16.57
N GLU A 43 16.88 -0.81 -17.91
CA GLU A 43 15.86 -0.02 -18.61
C GLU A 43 14.47 -0.61 -18.38
N ILE A 44 13.55 0.21 -17.86
CA ILE A 44 12.18 -0.22 -17.59
C ILE A 44 11.36 -0.11 -18.88
N ILE A 45 11.45 -1.15 -19.71
CA ILE A 45 10.65 -1.29 -20.92
C ILE A 45 9.50 -2.25 -20.62
N MET A 46 8.28 -1.73 -20.63
CA MET A 46 7.07 -2.52 -20.41
C MET A 46 6.48 -3.00 -21.73
N GLN A 47 6.36 -4.32 -21.88
CA GLN A 47 5.56 -4.95 -22.93
C GLN A 47 4.09 -4.83 -22.56
N ARG A 48 3.30 -4.14 -23.38
CA ARG A 48 1.90 -3.79 -23.12
C ARG A 48 0.99 -4.21 -24.27
N HIS A 49 -0.32 -3.96 -24.13
CA HIS A 49 -1.34 -4.32 -25.12
C HIS A 49 -1.41 -5.83 -25.37
N LEU A 50 -1.25 -6.61 -24.29
CA LEU A 50 -1.35 -8.06 -24.34
C LEU A 50 -2.65 -8.52 -23.69
N ARG A 51 -3.08 -9.73 -24.05
CA ARG A 51 -4.25 -10.42 -23.50
C ARG A 51 -3.83 -11.82 -23.05
N MET A 52 -4.34 -12.25 -21.91
CA MET A 52 -4.28 -13.64 -21.44
C MET A 52 -5.69 -14.19 -21.40
N ARG A 53 -5.98 -15.26 -22.16
CA ARG A 53 -7.33 -15.84 -22.29
C ARG A 53 -7.79 -16.55 -21.02
N ASP A 54 -6.86 -17.14 -20.29
CA ASP A 54 -7.12 -17.91 -19.07
C ASP A 54 -5.85 -18.05 -18.21
N GLU A 55 -6.02 -18.68 -17.05
CA GLU A 55 -4.92 -18.98 -16.10
C GLU A 55 -3.83 -19.85 -16.75
N ARG A 56 -4.19 -20.74 -17.68
CA ARG A 56 -3.24 -21.66 -18.30
C ARG A 56 -2.28 -20.91 -19.21
N GLU A 57 -2.79 -20.05 -20.08
CA GLU A 57 -1.99 -19.22 -20.98
C GLU A 57 -1.08 -18.28 -20.18
N LEU A 58 -1.60 -17.65 -19.13
CA LEU A 58 -0.78 -16.83 -18.24
C LEU A 58 0.39 -17.65 -17.66
N ARG A 59 0.13 -18.83 -17.13
CA ARG A 59 1.17 -19.68 -16.52
C ARG A 59 2.23 -20.09 -17.54
N GLU A 60 1.82 -20.51 -18.73
CA GLU A 60 2.74 -20.86 -19.82
C GLU A 60 3.62 -19.66 -20.20
N TYR A 61 3.04 -18.46 -20.31
CA TYR A 61 3.77 -17.23 -20.57
C TYR A 61 4.78 -16.88 -19.46
N LEU A 62 4.38 -17.01 -18.19
CA LEU A 62 5.25 -16.68 -17.05
C LEU A 62 6.45 -17.62 -16.95
N VAL A 63 6.29 -18.90 -17.27
CA VAL A 63 7.40 -19.85 -17.28
C VAL A 63 8.29 -19.65 -18.51
N GLU A 64 7.71 -19.36 -19.68
CA GLU A 64 8.48 -19.19 -20.92
C GLU A 64 9.28 -17.87 -20.94
N LYS A 65 8.60 -16.75 -20.65
CA LYS A 65 9.21 -15.41 -20.73
C LYS A 65 9.92 -15.00 -19.45
N THR A 66 9.50 -15.54 -18.31
CA THR A 66 10.01 -15.23 -16.97
C THR A 66 10.20 -13.73 -16.73
N PRO A 67 9.10 -12.97 -16.65
CA PRO A 67 9.16 -11.54 -16.41
C PRO A 67 9.68 -11.22 -15.00
N ALA A 68 10.44 -10.14 -14.88
CA ALA A 68 10.84 -9.55 -13.61
C ALA A 68 9.64 -8.88 -12.90
N HIS A 69 8.68 -8.36 -13.67
CA HIS A 69 7.44 -7.79 -13.14
C HIS A 69 6.23 -8.15 -14.01
N VAL A 70 5.12 -8.46 -13.35
CA VAL A 70 3.84 -8.83 -13.99
C VAL A 70 2.76 -7.85 -13.55
N PHE A 71 2.03 -7.32 -14.52
CA PHE A 71 0.94 -6.38 -14.30
C PHE A 71 -0.29 -6.72 -15.14
N TYR A 72 -1.44 -6.24 -14.69
CA TYR A 72 -2.70 -6.28 -15.43
C TYR A 72 -3.49 -5.00 -15.17
N SER A 73 -4.38 -4.61 -16.09
CA SER A 73 -5.18 -3.39 -15.95
C SER A 73 -6.30 -3.55 -14.94
N VAL A 74 -6.55 -2.51 -14.15
CA VAL A 74 -7.78 -2.40 -13.36
C VAL A 74 -9.02 -2.30 -14.24
N ALA A 75 -8.86 -1.74 -15.45
CA ALA A 75 -9.88 -1.68 -16.48
C ALA A 75 -10.23 -3.06 -17.06
N PHE A 76 -11.49 -3.19 -17.45
CA PHE A 76 -12.00 -4.21 -18.35
C PHE A 76 -12.25 -3.59 -19.73
N TYR A 77 -11.97 -4.36 -20.78
CA TYR A 77 -12.08 -3.96 -22.17
C TYR A 77 -12.73 -5.07 -22.98
N ARG A 78 -13.44 -4.72 -24.05
CA ARG A 78 -13.86 -5.72 -25.06
C ARG A 78 -12.66 -6.24 -25.85
N PHE A 79 -11.71 -5.36 -26.15
CA PHE A 79 -10.50 -5.64 -26.93
C PHE A 79 -9.24 -5.19 -26.16
N PRO A 80 -8.82 -5.92 -25.11
CA PRO A 80 -7.75 -5.49 -24.20
C PRO A 80 -6.37 -5.34 -24.87
N ASP A 81 -6.13 -6.08 -25.94
CA ASP A 81 -4.92 -6.12 -26.76
C ASP A 81 -4.91 -5.08 -27.90
N ALA A 82 -5.96 -4.26 -28.05
CA ALA A 82 -5.94 -3.21 -29.05
C ALA A 82 -4.82 -2.17 -28.75
N PRO A 83 -4.09 -1.68 -29.77
CA PRO A 83 -2.95 -0.80 -29.56
C PRO A 83 -3.35 0.61 -29.11
N ASN A 84 -4.59 1.04 -29.39
CA ASN A 84 -5.10 2.37 -29.08
C ASN A 84 -6.27 2.30 -28.09
N MET A 85 -6.30 3.20 -27.11
CA MET A 85 -7.32 3.22 -26.05
C MET A 85 -8.76 3.28 -26.58
N ASN A 86 -9.02 4.12 -27.60
CA ASN A 86 -10.35 4.25 -28.20
C ASN A 86 -10.84 2.96 -28.85
N ARG A 87 -9.94 2.05 -29.23
CA ARG A 87 -10.27 0.76 -29.83
C ARG A 87 -10.44 -0.36 -28.81
N LYS A 88 -10.05 -0.14 -27.55
CA LYS A 88 -10.18 -1.16 -26.51
C LYS A 88 -11.63 -1.38 -26.08
N GLU A 89 -12.49 -0.38 -26.24
CA GLU A 89 -13.88 -0.36 -25.74
C GLU A 89 -13.97 -0.67 -24.24
N TRP A 90 -13.80 0.37 -23.41
CA TRP A 90 -13.83 0.27 -21.96
C TRP A 90 -15.21 -0.21 -21.44
N LEU A 91 -15.20 -1.17 -20.52
CA LEU A 91 -16.39 -1.80 -19.96
C LEU A 91 -16.59 -1.51 -18.46
N GLY A 92 -15.60 -0.92 -17.80
CA GLY A 92 -15.57 -0.70 -16.35
C GLY A 92 -14.15 -0.81 -15.80
N ALA A 93 -13.96 -0.53 -14.52
CA ALA A 93 -12.68 -0.73 -13.84
C ALA A 93 -12.85 -1.09 -12.37
N THR A 94 -12.09 -2.05 -11.87
CA THR A 94 -12.00 -2.34 -10.43
C THR A 94 -11.61 -1.07 -9.67
N LEU A 95 -12.25 -0.81 -8.53
CA LEU A 95 -11.81 0.24 -7.62
C LEU A 95 -10.61 -0.26 -6.82
N ILE A 96 -9.50 0.46 -6.92
CA ILE A 96 -8.25 0.13 -6.24
C ILE A 96 -7.80 1.31 -5.41
N PHE A 97 -7.13 1.01 -4.31
CA PHE A 97 -6.38 1.99 -3.53
C PHE A 97 -4.95 1.50 -3.40
N ASP A 98 -4.00 2.40 -3.54
CA ASP A 98 -2.57 2.12 -3.36
C ASP A 98 -2.05 2.95 -2.19
N LEU A 99 -1.38 2.26 -1.27
CA LEU A 99 -0.83 2.81 -0.05
C LEU A 99 0.64 2.42 0.02
N ASP A 100 1.48 3.41 -0.28
CA ASP A 100 2.91 3.24 -0.38
C ASP A 100 3.61 4.01 0.74
N ALA A 101 4.56 3.36 1.41
CA ALA A 101 5.39 4.05 2.38
C ALA A 101 6.32 5.05 1.68
N GLU A 102 6.32 6.29 2.16
CA GLU A 102 7.37 7.26 1.84
C GLU A 102 8.64 6.86 2.60
N ARG A 103 9.76 6.70 1.87
CA ARG A 103 11.04 6.42 2.50
C ARG A 103 11.52 7.66 3.24
N SER A 104 11.73 7.52 4.55
CA SER A 104 12.46 8.46 5.39
C SER A 104 13.74 7.80 5.88
N SER A 105 14.83 8.58 6.04
CA SER A 105 16.08 8.11 6.62
C SER A 105 15.97 7.73 8.11
N GLU A 106 14.89 8.15 8.77
CA GLU A 106 14.73 8.01 10.23
C GLU A 106 14.05 6.70 10.64
N LYS A 107 13.42 5.96 9.72
CA LYS A 107 12.63 4.75 10.03
C LYS A 107 13.21 3.52 9.38
N SER A 108 13.19 2.40 10.11
CA SER A 108 13.50 1.10 9.54
C SER A 108 12.47 0.68 8.50
N TYR A 109 12.86 -0.22 7.60
CA TYR A 109 11.95 -0.72 6.56
C TYR A 109 10.76 -1.49 7.15
N SER A 110 10.97 -2.29 8.21
CA SER A 110 9.88 -2.94 8.96
C SER A 110 8.90 -1.93 9.54
N SER A 111 9.39 -0.85 10.16
CA SER A 111 8.54 0.20 10.74
C SER A 111 7.67 0.87 9.69
N LEU A 112 8.21 1.13 8.48
CA LEU A 112 7.44 1.68 7.36
C LEU A 112 6.32 0.74 6.91
N LEU A 113 6.57 -0.58 6.86
CA LEU A 113 5.57 -1.57 6.49
C LEU A 113 4.45 -1.70 7.54
N GLU A 114 4.80 -1.62 8.82
CA GLU A 114 3.82 -1.60 9.92
C GLU A 114 2.94 -0.35 9.91
N GLU A 115 3.49 0.81 9.52
CA GLU A 115 2.69 2.01 9.30
C GLU A 115 1.68 1.82 8.17
N MET A 116 2.10 1.19 7.06
CA MET A 116 1.19 0.93 5.94
C MET A 116 0.09 -0.08 6.27
N LYS A 117 0.35 -1.05 7.16
CA LYS A 117 -0.72 -1.93 7.69
C LYS A 117 -1.79 -1.13 8.41
N LYS A 118 -1.40 -0.21 9.29
CA LYS A 118 -2.33 0.66 10.02
C LYS A 118 -3.18 1.50 9.05
N GLU A 119 -2.57 2.02 7.99
CA GLU A 119 -3.30 2.77 6.97
C GLU A 119 -4.28 1.90 6.17
N ILE A 120 -3.93 0.65 5.85
CA ILE A 120 -4.86 -0.31 5.23
C ILE A 120 -6.03 -0.64 6.16
N ILE A 121 -5.78 -0.85 7.44
CA ILE A 121 -6.84 -1.14 8.42
C ILE A 121 -7.82 0.04 8.49
N LYS A 122 -7.32 1.28 8.60
CA LYS A 122 -8.15 2.49 8.57
C LYS A 122 -8.99 2.58 7.29
N LEU A 123 -8.39 2.27 6.14
CA LEU A 123 -9.10 2.26 4.86
C LEU A 123 -10.24 1.25 4.85
N GLN A 124 -9.98 0.01 5.29
CA GLN A 124 -10.99 -1.03 5.36
C GLN A 124 -12.15 -0.63 6.29
N GLU A 125 -11.85 -0.05 7.45
CA GLU A 125 -12.87 0.47 8.38
C GLU A 125 -13.73 1.56 7.74
N ILE A 126 -13.13 2.55 7.06
CA ILE A 126 -13.91 3.61 6.39
C ILE A 126 -14.81 3.02 5.29
N LEU A 127 -14.27 2.14 4.45
CA LEU A 127 -15.05 1.55 3.36
C LEU A 127 -16.18 0.65 3.88
N GLU A 128 -15.99 -0.01 5.01
CA GLU A 128 -17.02 -0.83 5.65
C GLU A 128 -18.08 0.04 6.34
N ASP A 129 -17.67 0.93 7.24
CA ASP A 129 -18.57 1.70 8.09
C ASP A 129 -19.30 2.81 7.33
N ASP A 130 -18.60 3.51 6.45
CA ASP A 130 -19.10 4.72 5.81
C ASP A 130 -19.69 4.43 4.41
N PHE A 131 -19.09 3.49 3.67
CA PHE A 131 -19.52 3.12 2.30
C PHE A 131 -20.34 1.83 2.25
N GLY A 132 -20.44 1.08 3.35
CA GLY A 132 -21.22 -0.18 3.41
C GLY A 132 -20.60 -1.31 2.59
N ILE A 133 -19.32 -1.22 2.23
CA ILE A 133 -18.63 -2.24 1.44
C ILE A 133 -18.21 -3.37 2.40
N SER A 134 -18.69 -4.58 2.17
CA SER A 134 -18.31 -5.73 3.00
C SER A 134 -16.82 -6.03 2.87
N ARG A 135 -16.14 -6.35 3.99
CA ARG A 135 -14.75 -6.84 3.99
C ARG A 135 -14.51 -8.03 3.04
N LYS A 136 -15.52 -8.86 2.78
CA LYS A 136 -15.42 -9.98 1.83
C LYS A 136 -15.20 -9.54 0.37
N LYS A 137 -15.59 -8.31 0.03
CA LYS A 137 -15.35 -7.70 -1.27
C LYS A 137 -13.99 -6.97 -1.33
N MET A 138 -13.27 -6.88 -0.22
CA MET A 138 -11.99 -6.19 -0.13
C MET A 138 -10.85 -7.19 -0.15
N LEU A 139 -10.05 -7.17 -1.20
CA LEU A 139 -8.83 -7.96 -1.30
C LEU A 139 -7.63 -7.08 -0.99
N VAL A 140 -7.02 -7.29 0.18
CA VAL A 140 -5.72 -6.68 0.52
C VAL A 140 -4.61 -7.45 -0.17
N VAL A 141 -3.66 -6.73 -0.78
CA VAL A 141 -2.52 -7.32 -1.46
C VAL A 141 -1.25 -6.57 -1.06
N PHE A 142 -0.29 -7.24 -0.46
CA PHE A 142 1.05 -6.67 -0.31
C PHE A 142 1.71 -6.52 -1.69
N SER A 143 2.20 -5.33 -2.03
CA SER A 143 2.69 -4.99 -3.37
C SER A 143 3.99 -5.72 -3.75
N GLY A 144 4.62 -6.41 -2.80
CA GLY A 144 5.95 -7.01 -2.97
C GLY A 144 7.08 -6.02 -2.71
N SER A 145 6.79 -4.78 -2.35
CA SER A 145 7.80 -3.77 -2.02
C SER A 145 7.38 -3.01 -0.77
N LYS A 146 7.03 -1.72 -0.90
CA LYS A 146 6.94 -0.77 0.22
C LYS A 146 5.51 -0.48 0.67
N GLY A 147 4.53 -1.25 0.22
CA GLY A 147 3.13 -0.86 0.36
C GLY A 147 2.14 -1.98 0.11
N TYR A 148 0.86 -1.60 0.13
CA TYR A 148 -0.27 -2.49 -0.06
C TYR A 148 -1.25 -1.88 -1.06
N HIS A 149 -1.92 -2.76 -1.80
CA HIS A 149 -3.09 -2.40 -2.57
C HIS A 149 -4.34 -2.94 -1.88
N LEU A 150 -5.43 -2.21 -1.96
CA LEU A 150 -6.76 -2.70 -1.63
C LEU A 150 -7.60 -2.75 -2.90
N HIS A 151 -7.99 -3.94 -3.34
CA HIS A 151 -8.88 -4.12 -4.49
C HIS A 151 -10.31 -4.30 -3.97
N VAL A 152 -11.25 -3.52 -4.51
CA VAL A 152 -12.67 -3.63 -4.18
C VAL A 152 -13.38 -4.36 -5.31
N ASN A 153 -13.75 -5.61 -5.05
CA ASN A 153 -14.50 -6.47 -5.95
C ASN A 153 -16.00 -6.23 -5.77
N ASP A 154 -16.45 -5.06 -6.23
CA ASP A 154 -17.86 -4.69 -6.26
C ASP A 154 -18.27 -4.18 -7.64
N GLU A 155 -19.16 -4.91 -8.31
CA GLU A 155 -19.62 -4.58 -9.66
C GLU A 155 -20.30 -3.22 -9.73
N SER A 156 -21.01 -2.80 -8.67
CA SER A 156 -21.70 -1.50 -8.63
C SER A 156 -20.74 -0.31 -8.65
N LEU A 157 -19.46 -0.52 -8.33
CA LEU A 157 -18.43 0.52 -8.34
C LEU A 157 -17.61 0.51 -9.63
N CYS A 158 -17.79 -0.50 -10.49
CA CYS A 158 -16.97 -0.66 -11.68
C CYS A 158 -17.23 0.41 -12.75
N SER A 159 -18.40 1.05 -12.73
CA SER A 159 -18.77 2.14 -13.64
C SER A 159 -18.24 3.52 -13.20
N LEU A 160 -17.66 3.65 -12.00
CA LEU A 160 -17.14 4.92 -11.51
C LEU A 160 -16.00 5.41 -12.41
N GLY A 161 -16.11 6.66 -12.88
CA GLY A 161 -15.08 7.34 -13.63
C GLY A 161 -14.02 7.97 -12.73
N ALA A 162 -13.06 8.66 -13.36
CA ALA A 162 -11.99 9.34 -12.63
C ALA A 162 -12.52 10.45 -11.68
N PRO A 163 -13.51 11.29 -12.03
CA PRO A 163 -14.05 12.31 -11.12
C PRO A 163 -14.66 11.71 -9.85
N GLU A 164 -15.51 10.70 -9.98
CA GLU A 164 -16.18 10.07 -8.84
C GLU A 164 -15.18 9.38 -7.91
N ARG A 165 -14.13 8.76 -8.47
CA ARG A 165 -13.04 8.16 -7.70
C ARG A 165 -12.23 9.20 -6.92
N ARG A 166 -12.02 10.40 -7.48
CA ARG A 166 -11.38 11.50 -6.76
C ARG A 166 -12.20 11.96 -5.57
N GLU A 167 -13.53 12.02 -5.69
CA GLU A 167 -14.39 12.36 -4.55
C GLU A 167 -14.29 11.33 -3.41
N ILE A 168 -14.17 10.04 -3.74
CA ILE A 168 -13.89 8.99 -2.73
C ILE A 168 -12.54 9.26 -2.05
N VAL A 169 -11.50 9.59 -2.82
CA VAL A 169 -10.19 9.93 -2.25
C VAL A 169 -10.26 11.20 -1.39
N SER A 170 -10.98 12.23 -1.81
CA SER A 170 -11.22 13.45 -1.04
C SER A 170 -11.93 13.15 0.28
N TYR A 171 -12.91 12.25 0.28
CA TYR A 171 -13.56 11.78 1.49
C TYR A 171 -12.55 11.10 2.43
N LEU A 172 -11.74 10.16 1.93
CA LEU A 172 -10.73 9.44 2.72
C LEU A 172 -9.64 10.37 3.31
N LYS A 173 -9.32 11.45 2.59
CA LYS A 173 -8.37 12.49 3.01
C LYS A 173 -9.01 13.61 3.82
N ALA A 174 -10.31 13.53 4.12
CA ALA A 174 -11.07 14.59 4.78
C ALA A 174 -10.88 15.97 4.11
N THR A 175 -10.72 16.00 2.79
CA THR A 175 -10.49 17.24 2.03
C THR A 175 -11.72 18.15 2.18
N GLY A 176 -11.48 19.40 2.59
CA GLY A 176 -12.55 20.37 2.83
C GLY A 176 -13.24 20.25 4.19
N LEU A 177 -12.86 19.30 5.06
CA LEU A 177 -13.43 19.19 6.40
C LEU A 177 -12.92 20.33 7.31
N SER A 178 -13.84 21.14 7.80
CA SER A 178 -13.54 22.22 8.76
C SER A 178 -13.70 21.73 10.21
N ALA A 179 -12.60 21.81 10.96
CA ALA A 179 -12.58 21.53 12.40
C ALA A 179 -13.55 22.43 13.20
N GLU A 180 -13.75 23.66 12.73
CA GLU A 180 -14.62 24.65 13.34
C GLU A 180 -16.09 24.22 13.32
N ILE A 181 -16.54 23.58 12.23
CA ILE A 181 -17.94 23.17 12.05
C ILE A 181 -18.29 21.97 12.94
N ILE A 182 -17.39 21.00 13.08
CA ILE A 182 -17.61 19.74 13.82
C ILE A 182 -18.17 19.97 15.23
N PHE A 183 -17.68 21.00 15.91
CA PHE A 183 -18.09 21.33 17.27
C PHE A 183 -19.14 22.44 17.35
N ARG A 184 -19.35 23.25 16.31
CA ARG A 184 -20.39 24.29 16.30
C ARG A 184 -21.80 23.72 16.19
N GLU A 185 -22.00 22.73 15.32
CA GLU A 185 -23.34 22.29 14.93
C GLU A 185 -23.75 20.94 15.53
N ASN A 186 -22.95 20.39 16.46
CA ASN A 186 -23.16 19.06 17.05
C ASN A 186 -23.51 17.99 16.00
N LEU A 187 -22.75 17.98 14.89
CA LEU A 187 -22.96 17.09 13.76
C LEU A 187 -22.88 15.62 14.18
N LYS A 188 -23.66 14.75 13.55
CA LYS A 188 -23.64 13.29 13.77
C LYS A 188 -23.13 12.53 12.53
N THR A 189 -22.35 13.19 11.68
CA THR A 189 -21.75 12.54 10.50
C THR A 189 -20.61 11.60 10.93
N PRO A 190 -20.28 10.58 10.12
CA PRO A 190 -19.18 9.65 10.42
C PRO A 190 -17.87 10.38 10.73
N TRP A 191 -17.49 11.35 9.88
CA TRP A 191 -16.29 12.19 10.11
C TRP A 191 -16.35 13.01 11.40
N ALA A 192 -17.51 13.57 11.78
CA ALA A 192 -17.62 14.31 13.04
C ALA A 192 -17.40 13.38 14.25
N LEU A 193 -17.94 12.16 14.21
CA LEU A 193 -17.75 11.16 15.26
C LEU A 193 -16.29 10.67 15.31
N ARG A 194 -15.69 10.39 14.15
CA ARG A 194 -14.29 9.97 14.00
C ARG A 194 -13.33 11.01 14.57
N VAL A 195 -13.53 12.29 14.24
CA VAL A 195 -12.70 13.40 14.77
C VAL A 195 -12.87 13.55 16.28
N ARG A 196 -14.09 13.42 16.82
CA ARG A 196 -14.31 13.49 18.27
C ARG A 196 -13.61 12.36 19.01
N LYS A 197 -13.67 11.14 18.48
CA LYS A 197 -12.97 9.97 19.03
C LYS A 197 -11.46 10.19 19.02
N ALA A 198 -10.90 10.55 17.86
CA ALA A 198 -9.47 10.82 17.71
C ALA A 198 -8.99 11.98 18.58
N LEU A 199 -9.77 13.04 18.71
CA LEU A 199 -9.47 14.15 19.62
C LEU A 199 -9.47 13.69 21.09
N SER A 200 -10.43 12.83 21.46
CA SER A 200 -10.49 12.26 22.80
C SER A 200 -9.24 11.44 23.10
N GLU A 201 -8.81 10.57 22.18
CA GLU A 201 -7.59 9.75 22.32
C GLU A 201 -6.33 10.64 22.38
N LEU A 202 -6.24 11.66 21.53
CA LEU A 202 -5.14 12.63 21.54
C LEU A 202 -5.00 13.38 22.87
N LEU A 203 -6.11 13.61 23.59
CA LEU A 203 -6.11 14.25 24.90
C LEU A 203 -5.60 13.32 26.02
N GLU A 204 -5.59 12.00 25.82
CA GLU A 204 -4.96 11.08 26.78
C GLU A 204 -3.44 11.14 26.71
N ASP A 205 -2.89 11.31 25.50
CA ASP A 205 -1.45 11.36 25.28
C ASP A 205 -0.81 12.51 26.08
N GLU A 206 0.04 12.15 27.05
CA GLU A 206 0.72 13.14 27.90
C GLU A 206 1.62 14.08 27.10
N LYS A 207 2.14 13.62 25.95
CA LYS A 207 3.04 14.42 25.09
C LYS A 207 2.34 15.63 24.49
N ILE A 208 1.01 15.64 24.43
CA ILE A 208 0.26 16.79 23.90
C ILE A 208 0.44 18.07 24.74
N LEU A 209 0.87 17.95 26.01
CA LEU A 209 1.20 19.09 26.86
C LEU A 209 2.43 19.85 26.36
N GLU A 210 3.39 19.15 25.75
CA GLU A 210 4.63 19.73 25.21
C GLU A 210 4.34 20.59 23.98
N ASP A 211 3.34 20.18 23.20
CA ASP A 211 2.89 20.85 21.99
C ASP A 211 2.18 22.19 22.24
N VAL A 212 1.72 22.44 23.46
CA VAL A 212 0.93 23.63 23.81
C VAL A 212 1.72 24.61 24.67
N LYS A 213 1.96 25.81 24.12
CA LYS A 213 2.68 26.90 24.79
C LYS A 213 1.72 27.90 25.44
N GLY A 214 2.12 28.43 26.60
CA GLY A 214 1.41 29.50 27.32
C GLY A 214 0.55 29.00 28.48
N LYS A 215 0.67 29.66 29.65
CA LYS A 215 0.02 29.24 30.92
C LYS A 215 -1.50 29.10 30.81
N LYS A 216 -2.16 30.01 30.08
CA LYS A 216 -3.62 29.97 29.88
C LYS A 216 -4.06 28.79 29.02
N PHE A 217 -3.32 28.50 27.94
CA PHE A 217 -3.60 27.38 27.06
C PHE A 217 -3.34 26.03 27.74
N ARG A 218 -2.28 25.90 28.55
CA ARG A 218 -2.02 24.69 29.34
C ARG A 218 -3.12 24.41 30.35
N LYS A 219 -3.58 25.41 31.10
CA LYS A 219 -4.71 25.26 32.03
C LYS A 219 -6.00 24.85 31.29
N ALA A 220 -6.24 25.40 30.10
CA ALA A 220 -7.38 25.01 29.29
C ALA A 220 -7.23 23.57 28.74
N LEU A 221 -6.04 23.16 28.34
CA LEU A 221 -5.74 21.79 27.92
C LEU A 221 -5.93 20.80 29.08
N GLU A 222 -5.40 21.07 30.27
CA GLU A 222 -5.64 20.25 31.47
C GLU A 222 -7.13 20.05 31.75
N ARG A 223 -7.94 21.11 31.57
CA ARG A 223 -9.40 21.00 31.66
C ARG A 223 -9.98 20.10 30.57
N LEU A 224 -9.52 20.21 29.32
CA LEU A 224 -9.97 19.37 28.21
C LEU A 224 -9.63 17.88 28.40
N ARG A 225 -8.53 17.58 29.11
CA ARG A 225 -8.08 16.22 29.41
C ARG A 225 -8.88 15.53 30.51
N SER A 226 -9.72 16.25 31.26
CA SER A 226 -10.53 15.62 32.29
C SER A 226 -11.53 14.64 31.67
N GLU A 227 -11.73 13.50 32.35
CA GLU A 227 -12.62 12.44 31.88
C GLU A 227 -14.05 12.95 31.59
N GLU A 228 -14.57 13.85 32.42
CA GLU A 228 -15.87 14.50 32.21
C GLU A 228 -15.92 15.29 30.89
N VAL A 229 -14.89 16.10 30.62
CA VAL A 229 -14.85 16.94 29.42
C VAL A 229 -14.61 16.10 28.16
N ARG A 230 -13.84 15.02 28.25
CA ARG A 230 -13.67 14.08 27.13
C ARG A 230 -14.99 13.41 26.74
N ARG A 231 -15.81 12.99 27.71
CA ARG A 231 -17.18 12.51 27.43
C ARG A 231 -18.06 13.57 26.78
N MET A 232 -17.94 14.83 27.23
CA MET A 232 -18.64 15.95 26.58
C MET A 232 -18.21 16.13 25.12
N ILE A 233 -16.91 16.06 24.81
CA ILE A 233 -16.36 16.11 23.45
C ILE A 233 -16.93 14.96 22.60
N LEU A 234 -16.91 13.73 23.12
CA LEU A 234 -17.47 12.54 22.43
C LEU A 234 -18.96 12.71 22.11
N SER A 235 -19.73 13.28 23.04
CA SER A 235 -21.16 13.60 22.82
C SER A 235 -21.42 14.79 21.89
N GLY A 236 -20.36 15.46 21.41
CA GLY A 236 -20.45 16.64 20.54
C GLY A 236 -20.86 17.92 21.26
N ARG A 237 -20.72 17.97 22.59
CA ARG A 237 -21.06 19.12 23.44
C ARG A 237 -19.86 19.62 24.24
N PRO A 238 -18.73 19.98 23.61
CA PRO A 238 -17.55 20.42 24.34
C PRO A 238 -17.82 21.73 25.11
N PRO A 239 -17.02 22.02 26.16
CA PRO A 239 -17.07 23.32 26.81
C PRO A 239 -16.72 24.44 25.80
N ARG A 240 -17.31 25.63 26.01
CA ARG A 240 -17.11 26.81 25.15
C ARG A 240 -16.26 27.87 25.82
N GLY A 241 -15.64 28.70 25.00
CA GLY A 241 -14.89 29.87 25.43
C GLY A 241 -13.68 30.08 24.53
N LYS A 242 -13.34 31.34 24.24
CA LYS A 242 -12.35 31.73 23.21
C LYS A 242 -11.09 30.83 23.16
N ILE A 243 -10.41 30.64 24.30
CA ILE A 243 -9.19 29.84 24.38
C ILE A 243 -9.46 28.34 24.16
N ILE A 244 -10.59 27.84 24.69
CA ILE A 244 -11.00 26.45 24.51
C ILE A 244 -11.37 26.19 23.05
N ASP A 245 -12.14 27.07 22.42
CA ASP A 245 -12.52 26.95 21.02
C ASP A 245 -11.28 26.99 20.10
N GLU A 246 -10.32 27.89 20.36
CA GLU A 246 -9.03 27.92 19.65
C GLU A 246 -8.23 26.61 19.80
N LEU A 247 -8.18 26.05 21.02
CA LEU A 247 -7.52 24.75 21.27
C LEU A 247 -8.23 23.60 20.58
N LEU A 248 -9.55 23.52 20.68
CA LEU A 248 -10.34 22.46 20.05
C LEU A 248 -10.11 22.46 18.55
N VAL A 249 -10.12 23.62 17.90
CA VAL A 249 -9.83 23.73 16.46
C VAL A 249 -8.42 23.24 16.13
N SER A 250 -7.41 23.70 16.87
CA SER A 250 -6.01 23.32 16.65
C SER A 250 -5.78 21.81 16.84
N LEU A 251 -6.27 21.25 17.95
CA LEU A 251 -6.14 19.83 18.25
C LEU A 251 -6.97 18.97 17.30
N SER A 252 -8.12 19.45 16.84
CA SER A 252 -8.92 18.74 15.85
C SER A 252 -8.22 18.66 14.50
N ARG A 253 -7.46 19.67 14.08
CA ARG A 253 -6.64 19.58 12.86
C ARG A 253 -5.57 18.49 13.00
N LYS A 254 -4.94 18.37 14.17
CA LYS A 254 -4.01 17.25 14.46
C LYS A 254 -4.72 15.90 14.46
N ALA A 255 -5.88 15.82 15.11
CA ALA A 255 -6.69 14.61 15.15
C ALA A 255 -7.15 14.19 13.75
N ILE A 256 -7.59 15.13 12.90
CA ILE A 256 -7.93 14.86 11.49
C ILE A 256 -6.72 14.29 10.77
N SER A 257 -5.56 14.92 10.88
CA SER A 257 -4.34 14.47 10.20
C SER A 257 -3.85 13.07 10.62
N SER A 258 -4.23 12.56 11.80
CA SER A 258 -3.84 11.21 12.25
C SER A 258 -4.80 10.11 11.78
N ILE A 259 -6.03 10.46 11.43
CA ILE A 259 -7.09 9.51 11.03
C ILE A 259 -7.45 9.54 9.55
N THR A 260 -6.93 10.50 8.78
CA THR A 260 -7.01 10.45 7.32
C THR A 260 -6.21 9.27 6.77
N VAL A 261 -6.62 8.77 5.62
CA VAL A 261 -5.93 7.66 4.95
C VAL A 261 -4.98 8.20 3.89
N LYS A 262 -3.73 7.74 3.94
CA LYS A 262 -2.68 8.10 2.98
C LYS A 262 -2.78 7.27 1.70
N VAL A 263 -3.82 7.50 0.91
CA VAL A 263 -3.98 6.88 -0.42
C VAL A 263 -3.31 7.70 -1.54
N ASP A 264 -2.70 7.02 -2.50
CA ASP A 264 -2.26 7.62 -3.77
C ASP A 264 -3.49 7.93 -4.65
N GLU A 265 -3.78 9.23 -4.80
CA GLU A 265 -4.92 9.72 -5.56
C GLU A 265 -4.78 9.43 -7.07
N PRO A 266 -3.65 9.76 -7.74
CA PRO A 266 -3.41 9.37 -9.12
C PRO A 266 -3.67 7.89 -9.40
N VAL A 267 -3.29 6.99 -8.49
CA VAL A 267 -3.54 5.54 -8.67
C VAL A 267 -5.03 5.23 -8.62
N THR A 268 -5.73 5.76 -7.61
CA THR A 268 -7.16 5.49 -7.40
C THR A 268 -8.02 6.07 -8.54
N ALA A 269 -7.66 7.26 -9.04
CA ALA A 269 -8.40 7.97 -10.08
C ALA A 269 -8.18 7.41 -11.50
N ASP A 270 -7.04 6.75 -11.76
CA ASP A 270 -6.71 6.20 -13.06
C ASP A 270 -7.47 4.89 -13.35
N ILE A 271 -8.56 5.00 -14.09
CA ILE A 271 -9.40 3.88 -14.49
C ILE A 271 -8.72 2.91 -15.47
N HIS A 272 -7.54 3.24 -16.01
CA HIS A 272 -6.77 2.42 -16.95
C HIS A 272 -5.45 1.91 -16.35
N ARG A 273 -5.23 2.13 -15.04
CA ARG A 273 -4.00 1.79 -14.34
C ARG A 273 -3.64 0.32 -14.50
N LEU A 274 -2.34 0.05 -14.69
CA LEU A 274 -1.78 -1.29 -14.53
C LEU A 274 -1.35 -1.50 -13.08
N ILE A 275 -1.78 -2.61 -12.48
CA ILE A 275 -1.42 -3.03 -11.13
C ILE A 275 -0.72 -4.38 -11.14
N ARG A 276 0.08 -4.62 -10.11
CA ARG A 276 0.88 -5.83 -10.00
C ARG A 276 0.00 -7.06 -9.76
N LEU A 277 0.33 -8.16 -10.43
CA LEU A 277 -0.41 -9.42 -10.31
C LEU A 277 -0.18 -10.08 -8.92
N PRO A 278 -1.23 -10.34 -8.13
CA PRO A 278 -1.09 -11.12 -6.91
C PRO A 278 -0.54 -12.52 -7.20
N GLY A 279 0.44 -12.95 -6.41
CA GLY A 279 1.21 -14.17 -6.56
C GLY A 279 2.40 -14.06 -7.51
N SER A 280 2.60 -12.93 -8.20
CA SER A 280 3.85 -12.69 -8.95
C SER A 280 5.00 -12.26 -8.05
N LEU A 281 6.22 -12.24 -8.59
CA LEU A 281 7.41 -11.72 -7.91
C LEU A 281 7.67 -10.26 -8.28
N HIS A 282 8.21 -9.51 -7.32
CA HIS A 282 8.64 -8.15 -7.52
C HIS A 282 10.14 -8.11 -7.87
N GLY A 283 10.47 -7.85 -9.13
CA GLY A 283 11.86 -7.81 -9.65
C GLY A 283 12.82 -6.83 -9.00
N GLY A 284 12.35 -5.90 -8.16
CA GLY A 284 13.19 -4.98 -7.37
C GLY A 284 13.42 -5.40 -5.92
N SER A 285 12.82 -6.50 -5.45
CA SER A 285 12.88 -6.92 -4.05
C SER A 285 12.88 -8.45 -3.85
N SER A 286 12.66 -9.24 -4.90
CA SER A 286 12.43 -10.69 -4.87
C SER A 286 11.20 -11.17 -4.07
N LEU A 287 10.51 -10.29 -3.35
CA LEU A 287 9.33 -10.65 -2.56
C LEU A 287 8.12 -10.94 -3.44
N ARG A 288 7.28 -11.86 -2.97
CA ARG A 288 6.01 -12.20 -3.59
C ARG A 288 4.97 -11.12 -3.31
N THR A 289 4.31 -10.66 -4.36
CA THR A 289 3.08 -9.87 -4.25
C THR A 289 2.00 -10.75 -3.64
N THR A 290 1.63 -10.54 -2.39
CA THR A 290 0.92 -11.55 -1.60
C THR A 290 -0.50 -11.09 -1.24
N PRO A 291 -1.56 -11.81 -1.65
CA PRO A 291 -2.89 -11.64 -1.08
C PRO A 291 -2.85 -11.84 0.44
N VAL A 292 -3.34 -10.86 1.19
CA VAL A 292 -3.33 -10.85 2.65
C VAL A 292 -4.73 -11.19 3.15
N ARG A 293 -4.85 -12.31 3.88
CA ARG A 293 -6.12 -12.74 4.48
C ARG A 293 -6.36 -12.08 5.83
N ASP A 294 -5.32 -12.01 6.64
CA ASP A 294 -5.31 -11.38 7.96
C ASP A 294 -4.16 -10.37 7.96
N ILE A 295 -4.52 -9.08 8.01
CA ILE A 295 -3.56 -7.97 7.95
C ILE A 295 -2.79 -7.81 9.26
N ASP A 296 -3.40 -8.19 10.38
CA ASP A 296 -2.80 -8.04 11.71
C ASP A 296 -1.64 -9.03 11.88
N SER A 297 -1.81 -10.27 11.43
CA SER A 297 -0.79 -11.32 11.56
C SER A 297 0.26 -11.35 10.43
N PHE A 298 -0.02 -10.74 9.28
CA PHE A 298 0.83 -10.85 8.09
C PHE A 298 2.16 -10.11 8.25
N ASN A 299 3.31 -10.77 8.14
CA ASN A 299 4.62 -10.12 8.12
C ASN A 299 5.21 -10.16 6.70
N PRO A 300 5.32 -9.03 5.97
CA PRO A 300 5.84 -9.02 4.61
C PRO A 300 7.29 -9.51 4.50
N LEU A 301 8.09 -9.37 5.55
CA LEU A 301 9.50 -9.77 5.58
C LEU A 301 9.70 -11.25 5.95
N VAL A 302 8.60 -11.98 6.13
CA VAL A 302 8.55 -13.43 6.39
C VAL A 302 7.62 -14.10 5.37
N ASP A 303 6.34 -13.72 5.35
CA ASP A 303 5.28 -14.38 4.56
C ASP A 303 5.37 -14.16 3.04
N ALA A 304 6.05 -13.09 2.63
CA ALA A 304 6.30 -12.79 1.21
C ALA A 304 7.67 -13.28 0.73
N VAL A 305 8.49 -13.85 1.62
CA VAL A 305 9.77 -14.47 1.28
C VAL A 305 9.50 -15.88 0.75
N VAL A 306 10.02 -16.19 -0.44
CA VAL A 306 9.71 -17.45 -1.16
C VAL A 306 10.93 -18.27 -1.58
N PHE A 307 12.12 -17.71 -1.39
CA PHE A 307 13.39 -18.37 -1.70
C PHE A 307 13.95 -19.03 -0.43
N GLY A 308 14.79 -20.03 -0.60
CA GLY A 308 15.27 -20.86 0.49
C GLY A 308 16.42 -20.24 1.28
N GLU A 309 17.05 -21.07 2.11
CA GLU A 309 18.19 -20.70 2.95
C GLU A 309 19.54 -21.19 2.39
N GLU A 310 19.54 -21.85 1.22
CA GLU A 310 20.77 -22.35 0.60
C GLU A 310 21.79 -21.22 0.41
N GLU A 311 23.05 -21.46 0.75
CA GLU A 311 24.08 -20.44 0.67
C GLU A 311 24.40 -20.08 -0.80
N VAL A 312 24.25 -18.81 -1.14
CA VAL A 312 24.59 -18.24 -2.45
C VAL A 312 25.77 -17.30 -2.28
N LYS A 313 26.81 -17.50 -3.08
CA LYS A 313 27.95 -16.60 -3.16
C LYS A 313 27.63 -15.41 -4.06
N VAL A 314 27.72 -14.20 -3.51
CA VAL A 314 27.48 -12.93 -4.23
C VAL A 314 28.57 -11.91 -3.90
N ASN A 315 28.79 -10.95 -4.80
CA ASN A 315 29.63 -9.79 -4.55
C ASN A 315 28.75 -8.60 -4.20
N VAL A 316 28.75 -8.20 -2.92
CA VAL A 316 28.02 -7.05 -2.39
C VAL A 316 28.76 -5.77 -2.74
N LEU A 317 28.07 -4.77 -3.28
CA LEU A 317 28.69 -3.59 -3.88
C LEU A 317 28.97 -2.46 -2.89
N GLU A 318 28.21 -2.42 -1.78
CA GLU A 318 28.29 -1.43 -0.72
C GLU A 318 27.83 -2.05 0.60
N ASP A 319 28.21 -1.47 1.74
CA ASP A 319 27.73 -1.94 3.05
C ASP A 319 26.22 -1.73 3.14
N VAL A 320 25.48 -2.80 3.46
CA VAL A 320 24.02 -2.76 3.51
C VAL A 320 23.49 -3.35 4.81
N LYS A 321 22.43 -2.72 5.32
CA LYS A 321 21.62 -3.26 6.43
C LYS A 321 20.27 -3.71 5.89
N VAL A 322 19.89 -4.95 6.19
CA VAL A 322 18.63 -5.54 5.72
C VAL A 322 17.95 -6.29 6.86
N GLU A 323 16.67 -5.99 7.07
CA GLU A 323 15.78 -6.75 7.95
C GLU A 323 15.00 -7.76 7.10
N MET A 324 15.11 -9.05 7.40
CA MET A 324 14.39 -10.12 6.70
C MET A 324 14.38 -11.40 7.55
N MET A 325 13.32 -12.20 7.47
CA MET A 325 13.20 -13.45 8.25
C MET A 325 13.47 -13.24 9.75
N GLU A 326 12.91 -12.18 10.35
CA GLU A 326 13.07 -11.80 11.76
C GLU A 326 14.52 -11.50 12.22
N ASN A 327 15.46 -11.36 11.27
CA ASN A 327 16.86 -11.06 11.52
C ASN A 327 17.25 -9.69 10.94
N LEU A 328 18.17 -9.00 11.62
CA LEU A 328 18.87 -7.83 11.11
C LEU A 328 20.25 -8.25 10.62
N PHE A 329 20.47 -8.14 9.31
CA PHE A 329 21.75 -8.45 8.66
C PHE A 329 22.53 -7.16 8.42
N GLU A 330 23.76 -7.12 8.92
CA GLU A 330 24.76 -6.11 8.54
C GLU A 330 25.78 -6.78 7.62
N ILE A 331 25.77 -6.41 6.34
CA ILE A 331 26.50 -7.11 5.28
C ILE A 331 27.53 -6.14 4.72
N GLU A 332 28.80 -6.49 4.91
CA GLU A 332 29.92 -5.72 4.41
C GLU A 332 30.10 -5.89 2.90
N LYS A 333 30.56 -4.83 2.24
CA LYS A 333 30.98 -4.84 0.84
C LYS A 333 31.99 -5.95 0.57
N GLY A 334 31.83 -6.62 -0.57
CA GLY A 334 32.73 -7.66 -1.06
C GLY A 334 32.04 -9.00 -1.22
N VAL A 335 32.85 -10.06 -1.32
CA VAL A 335 32.36 -11.40 -1.57
C VAL A 335 31.79 -12.01 -0.30
N GLN A 336 30.48 -12.26 -0.30
CA GLN A 336 29.73 -12.82 0.82
C GLN A 336 29.06 -14.13 0.42
N LYS A 337 28.86 -15.01 1.41
CA LYS A 337 27.93 -16.15 1.30
C LYS A 337 26.70 -15.83 2.13
N LEU A 338 25.54 -15.78 1.48
CA LEU A 338 24.30 -15.37 2.11
C LEU A 338 23.20 -16.41 1.82
N PRO A 339 22.21 -16.58 2.71
CA PRO A 339 21.02 -17.37 2.40
C PRO A 339 20.36 -16.89 1.10
N GLU A 340 19.81 -17.83 0.31
CA GLU A 340 19.26 -17.54 -1.02
C GLU A 340 18.24 -16.40 -1.00
N TYR A 341 17.32 -16.36 -0.03
CA TYR A 341 16.35 -15.25 0.08
C TYR A 341 17.01 -13.88 0.17
N LEU A 342 18.10 -13.76 0.93
CA LEU A 342 18.81 -12.52 1.16
C LEU A 342 19.64 -12.15 -0.06
N ALA A 343 20.35 -13.11 -0.64
CA ALA A 343 21.05 -12.94 -1.90
C ALA A 343 20.11 -12.46 -3.02
N MET A 344 18.96 -13.13 -3.19
CA MET A 344 17.94 -12.76 -4.18
C MET A 344 17.43 -11.34 -3.98
N HIS A 345 17.18 -10.93 -2.72
CA HIS A 345 16.74 -9.58 -2.39
C HIS A 345 17.78 -8.52 -2.80
N LEU A 346 19.06 -8.74 -2.45
CA LEU A 346 20.16 -7.81 -2.77
C LEU A 346 20.43 -7.73 -4.28
N LEU A 347 20.42 -8.88 -4.96
CA LEU A 347 20.59 -8.95 -6.42
C LEU A 347 19.46 -8.18 -7.14
N CYS A 348 18.20 -8.40 -6.74
CA CYS A 348 17.06 -7.68 -7.32
C CYS A 348 17.12 -6.16 -7.06
N ARG A 349 17.63 -5.74 -5.89
CA ARG A 349 17.85 -4.32 -5.57
C ARG A 349 19.02 -3.69 -6.31
N GLY A 350 19.86 -4.49 -6.96
CA GLY A 350 21.05 -4.01 -7.66
C GLY A 350 22.20 -3.60 -6.75
N VAL A 351 22.19 -4.01 -5.47
CA VAL A 351 23.24 -3.73 -4.48
C VAL A 351 24.22 -4.92 -4.30
N ALA A 352 24.00 -5.99 -5.05
CA ALA A 352 24.91 -7.13 -5.16
C ALA A 352 24.93 -7.65 -6.60
N GLU A 353 25.96 -8.42 -6.92
CA GLU A 353 26.11 -9.12 -8.20
C GLU A 353 26.44 -10.60 -8.03
N TYR A 354 25.94 -11.43 -8.94
CA TYR A 354 26.20 -12.86 -8.99
C TYR A 354 27.35 -13.19 -9.94
N GLY A 355 28.23 -14.10 -9.52
CA GLY A 355 29.32 -14.63 -10.35
C GLY A 355 30.45 -13.64 -10.64
N SER A 356 30.62 -12.65 -9.75
CA SER A 356 31.71 -11.66 -9.76
C SER A 356 32.87 -12.08 -8.85
#